data_AF-A0A6L6VN14-F1
#
_entry.id   AF-A0A6L6VN14-F1
#
_cell.length_a   1.000
_cell.length_b   1.000
_cell.length_c   1.000
_cell.angle_alpha   90.00
_cell.angle_beta   90.00
_cell.angle_gamma   90.00
#
_symmetry.space_group_name_H-M   'P 1'
#
loop_
_entity.id
_entity.type
_entity.pdbx_description
1 polymer ?
#
loop_
_entity_poly.entity_id
_entity_poly.type
_entity_poly.pdbx_seq_one_letter_code
_entity_poly.pdbx_strand_id
1 'polypeptide(L)'
;MATQKGDEATNALASQLKAVLPDCAFPSASEAIKAANQILWRRSFPRSIRLLQLDDIDVADLVADHLEDSGSWLSARLNAHNPFADNIMRTMDHLNAGPWAGWVRPTTDFFWGLQDGRIVPLRLERGVCSGGPPSAFKVRFEPEHLAAALRERKLVPNLLTTFLVTSILPGTRVLGGCRQTVYYPLMRYLVATALQSSGDWQLLDAMRADKCLGVWGHRVLRPTVGDPLLEIEKHGSAMQIAAQYSARTLKDCAGDMASFTKDPIWAQMSAHIRDQAVNMQSAEWQWV
;
A
#
# COMPACT_ATOMS: atom_id res chain seq x y z
N MET A 1 -16.04 12.57 -30.90
CA MET A 1 -14.74 12.74 -31.56
C MET A 1 -13.52 12.79 -30.61
N ALA A 2 -13.68 12.79 -29.29
CA ALA A 2 -12.55 12.82 -28.33
C ALA A 2 -12.06 11.41 -27.88
N THR A 3 -12.84 10.36 -28.12
CA THR A 3 -12.53 8.99 -27.67
C THR A 3 -11.54 8.24 -28.56
N GLN A 4 -11.52 8.48 -29.88
CA GLN A 4 -10.60 7.80 -30.81
C GLN A 4 -9.12 8.18 -30.64
N LYS A 5 -8.82 9.43 -30.29
CA LYS A 5 -7.42 9.88 -30.07
C LYS A 5 -6.77 9.29 -28.81
N GLY A 6 -7.57 8.93 -27.81
CA GLY A 6 -7.08 8.34 -26.56
C GLY A 6 -6.63 6.89 -26.75
N ASP A 7 -7.34 6.13 -27.58
CA ASP A 7 -6.99 4.73 -27.87
C ASP A 7 -5.76 4.63 -28.80
N GLU A 8 -5.63 5.50 -29.81
CA GLU A 8 -4.45 5.52 -30.69
C GLU A 8 -3.15 5.90 -29.95
N ALA A 9 -3.18 6.91 -29.08
CA ALA A 9 -2.02 7.31 -28.28
C ALA A 9 -1.63 6.24 -27.25
N THR A 10 -2.62 5.58 -26.63
CA THR A 10 -2.39 4.46 -25.71
C THR A 10 -1.76 3.27 -26.43
N ASN A 11 -2.21 2.97 -27.66
CA ASN A 11 -1.64 1.92 -28.50
C ASN A 11 -0.21 2.23 -28.95
N ALA A 12 0.13 3.50 -29.18
CA ALA A 12 1.49 3.91 -29.51
C ALA A 12 2.47 3.74 -28.34
N LEU A 13 2.08 4.18 -27.13
CA LEU A 13 2.88 3.99 -25.91
C LEU A 13 3.08 2.50 -25.58
N ALA A 14 2.03 1.70 -25.72
CA ALA A 14 2.11 0.26 -25.53
C ALA A 14 3.09 -0.40 -26.53
N SER A 15 3.10 0.07 -27.78
CA SER A 15 4.02 -0.41 -28.82
C SER A 15 5.47 -0.03 -28.52
N GLN A 16 5.72 1.20 -28.07
CA GLN A 16 7.04 1.66 -27.64
C GLN A 16 7.55 0.87 -26.43
N LEU A 17 6.68 0.66 -25.44
CA LEU A 17 7.01 -0.15 -24.28
C LEU A 17 7.35 -1.59 -24.70
N LYS A 18 6.55 -2.20 -25.57
CA LYS A 18 6.82 -3.55 -26.09
C LYS A 18 8.18 -3.65 -26.80
N ALA A 19 8.63 -2.59 -27.47
CA ALA A 19 9.94 -2.57 -28.14
C ALA A 19 11.15 -2.62 -27.18
N VAL A 20 10.96 -2.26 -25.89
CA VAL A 20 12.03 -2.29 -24.89
C VAL A 20 11.90 -3.42 -23.88
N LEU A 21 10.73 -4.02 -23.75
CA LEU A 21 10.48 -5.12 -22.81
C LEU A 21 11.00 -6.47 -23.33
N PRO A 22 11.22 -7.46 -22.44
CA PRO A 22 11.64 -8.79 -22.88
C PRO A 22 10.58 -9.44 -23.76
N ASP A 23 10.97 -9.95 -24.92
CA ASP A 23 10.11 -10.75 -25.80
C ASP A 23 10.35 -12.24 -25.54
N CYS A 24 9.89 -12.70 -24.37
CA CYS A 24 9.97 -14.10 -23.98
C CYS A 24 8.75 -14.55 -23.17
N ALA A 25 8.56 -15.87 -23.08
CA ALA A 25 7.54 -16.45 -22.23
C ALA A 25 7.97 -16.38 -20.75
N PHE A 26 7.04 -16.00 -19.88
CA PHE A 26 7.24 -15.97 -18.44
C PHE A 26 6.37 -17.01 -17.73
N PRO A 27 6.85 -17.61 -16.63
CA PRO A 27 6.07 -18.57 -15.85
C PRO A 27 4.82 -17.96 -15.19
N SER A 28 4.83 -16.65 -14.93
CA SER A 28 3.71 -15.92 -14.31
C SER A 28 3.70 -14.45 -14.71
N ALA A 29 2.57 -13.78 -14.47
CA ALA A 29 2.46 -12.34 -14.66
C ALA A 29 3.39 -11.55 -13.72
N SER A 30 3.60 -12.02 -12.47
CA SER A 30 4.53 -11.37 -11.53
C SER A 30 5.96 -11.37 -12.08
N GLU A 31 6.42 -12.52 -12.60
CA GLU A 31 7.76 -12.64 -13.19
C GLU A 31 7.93 -11.77 -14.44
N ALA A 32 6.89 -11.67 -15.29
CA ALA A 32 6.90 -10.76 -16.43
C ALA A 32 7.03 -9.30 -16.00
N ILE A 33 6.28 -8.88 -14.98
CA ILE A 33 6.33 -7.51 -14.42
C ILE A 33 7.68 -7.24 -13.75
N LYS A 34 8.22 -8.22 -13.00
CA LYS A 34 9.55 -8.15 -12.38
C LYS A 34 10.65 -7.94 -13.43
N ALA A 35 10.65 -8.75 -14.49
CA ALA A 35 11.60 -8.60 -15.59
C ALA A 35 11.46 -7.26 -16.33
N ALA A 36 10.23 -6.83 -16.60
CA ALA A 36 9.95 -5.55 -17.25
C ALA A 36 10.49 -4.36 -16.42
N ASN A 37 10.16 -4.31 -15.14
CA ASN A 37 10.61 -3.26 -14.23
C ASN A 37 12.14 -3.21 -14.13
N GLN A 38 12.82 -4.36 -14.07
CA GLN A 38 14.29 -4.41 -14.07
C GLN A 38 14.93 -3.85 -15.34
N ILE A 39 14.31 -4.03 -16.51
CA ILE A 39 14.79 -3.42 -17.75
C ILE A 39 14.58 -1.91 -17.72
N LEU A 40 13.34 -1.48 -17.41
CA LEU A 40 13.00 -0.06 -17.37
C LEU A 40 13.86 0.70 -16.36
N TRP A 41 14.13 0.10 -15.20
CA TRP A 41 14.97 0.70 -14.17
C TRP A 41 16.41 0.88 -14.64
N ARG A 42 17.02 -0.16 -15.20
CA ARG A 42 18.41 -0.09 -15.70
C ARG A 42 18.58 0.93 -16.83
N ARG A 43 17.54 1.13 -17.64
CA ARG A 43 17.52 2.14 -18.71
C ARG A 43 17.34 3.56 -18.16
N SER A 44 16.58 3.72 -17.07
CA SER A 44 16.13 5.04 -16.61
C SER A 44 16.94 5.60 -15.45
N PHE A 45 17.56 4.76 -14.61
CA PHE A 45 18.23 5.16 -13.38
C PHE A 45 19.73 4.83 -13.41
N PRO A 46 20.57 5.63 -12.72
CA PRO A 46 21.99 5.33 -12.59
C PRO A 46 22.22 4.06 -11.76
N ARG A 47 23.33 3.37 -12.00
CA ARG A 47 23.71 2.14 -11.29
C ARG A 47 23.90 2.31 -9.77
N SER A 48 24.06 3.55 -9.29
CA SER A 48 24.12 3.88 -7.87
C SER A 48 22.80 3.63 -7.13
N ILE A 49 21.68 3.59 -7.85
CA ILE A 49 20.35 3.32 -7.27
C ILE A 49 19.93 1.91 -7.69
N ARG A 50 19.89 0.99 -6.74
CA ARG A 50 19.51 -0.41 -6.97
C ARG A 50 18.01 -0.58 -6.81
N LEU A 51 17.40 -1.34 -7.71
CA LEU A 51 16.01 -1.74 -7.61
C LEU A 51 15.90 -3.10 -6.91
N LEU A 52 15.21 -3.10 -5.77
CA LEU A 52 14.68 -4.31 -5.15
C LEU A 52 13.19 -4.37 -5.43
N GLN A 53 12.70 -5.52 -5.88
CA GLN A 53 11.28 -5.76 -6.10
C GLN A 53 10.81 -6.86 -5.17
N LEU A 54 9.75 -6.56 -4.43
CA LEU A 54 9.04 -7.48 -3.57
C LEU A 54 7.60 -7.56 -4.08
N ASP A 55 7.05 -8.76 -4.13
CA ASP A 55 5.62 -8.98 -4.39
C ASP A 55 4.92 -9.60 -3.17
N ASP A 56 3.64 -9.94 -3.35
CA ASP A 56 2.80 -10.50 -2.29
C ASP A 56 3.33 -11.85 -1.77
N ILE A 57 4.08 -12.62 -2.59
CA ILE A 57 4.68 -13.89 -2.18
C ILE A 57 5.87 -13.63 -1.26
N ASP A 58 6.74 -12.69 -1.66
CA ASP A 58 7.91 -12.29 -0.85
C ASP A 58 7.46 -11.79 0.54
N VAL A 59 6.38 -11.01 0.59
CA VAL A 59 5.79 -10.54 1.85
C VAL A 59 5.11 -11.67 2.62
N ALA A 60 4.39 -12.57 1.96
CA ALA A 60 3.76 -13.72 2.63
C ALA A 60 4.79 -14.61 3.31
N ASP A 61 5.95 -14.83 2.68
CA ASP A 61 7.06 -15.58 3.28
C ASP A 61 7.66 -14.85 4.49
N LEU A 62 7.87 -13.53 4.39
CA LEU A 62 8.32 -12.73 5.53
C LEU A 62 7.34 -12.79 6.70
N VAL A 63 6.03 -12.69 6.44
CA VAL A 63 5.01 -12.82 7.49
C VAL A 63 5.05 -14.22 8.10
N ALA A 64 5.19 -15.27 7.29
CA ALA A 64 5.29 -16.64 7.80
C ALA A 64 6.53 -16.84 8.68
N ASP A 65 7.70 -16.33 8.27
CA ASP A 65 8.94 -16.36 9.07
C ASP A 65 8.71 -15.72 10.45
N HIS A 66 8.04 -14.56 10.48
CA HIS A 66 7.70 -13.86 11.71
C HIS A 66 6.69 -14.61 12.60
N LEU A 67 5.75 -15.36 12.01
CA LEU A 67 4.75 -16.12 12.77
C LEU A 67 5.34 -17.43 13.33
N GLU A 68 6.26 -18.05 12.60
CA GLU A 68 6.98 -19.27 13.01
C GLU A 68 7.97 -19.00 14.15
N ASP A 69 8.53 -17.79 14.22
CA ASP A 69 9.35 -17.36 15.37
C ASP A 69 8.46 -16.95 16.56
N SER A 70 8.40 -17.84 17.57
CA SER A 70 7.69 -17.58 18.83
C SER A 70 8.19 -16.36 19.62
N GLY A 71 9.43 -15.91 19.37
CA GLY A 71 10.00 -14.70 19.96
C GLY A 71 9.61 -13.42 19.21
N SER A 72 9.02 -13.55 18.02
CA SER A 72 8.66 -12.40 17.22
C SER A 72 7.45 -11.66 17.78
N TRP A 73 7.50 -10.33 17.71
CA TRP A 73 6.39 -9.47 18.08
C TRP A 73 5.11 -9.84 17.31
N LEU A 74 5.22 -10.14 16.01
CA LEU A 74 4.06 -10.45 15.19
C LEU A 74 3.36 -11.74 15.63
N SER A 75 4.14 -12.80 15.92
CA SER A 75 3.62 -14.07 16.44
C SER A 75 2.84 -13.87 17.75
N ALA A 76 3.38 -13.05 18.65
CA ALA A 76 2.72 -12.75 19.92
C ALA A 76 1.41 -11.93 19.80
N ARG A 77 1.23 -11.19 18.69
CA ARG A 77 0.09 -10.27 18.49
C ARG A 77 -0.97 -10.80 17.55
N LEU A 78 -0.60 -11.53 16.49
CA LEU A 78 -1.52 -12.18 15.57
C LEU A 78 -1.89 -13.57 16.09
N ASN A 79 -2.53 -13.58 17.26
CA ASN A 79 -2.98 -14.76 17.97
C ASN A 79 -4.43 -14.52 18.45
N ALA A 80 -5.30 -15.51 18.34
CA ALA A 80 -6.72 -15.39 18.69
C ALA A 80 -6.97 -15.05 20.16
N HIS A 81 -6.00 -15.30 21.04
CA HIS A 81 -6.05 -14.97 22.46
C HIS A 81 -5.51 -13.58 22.78
N ASN A 82 -4.92 -12.88 21.80
CA ASN A 82 -4.39 -11.53 21.98
C ASN A 82 -5.43 -10.49 21.53
N PRO A 83 -5.75 -9.46 22.35
CA PRO A 83 -6.75 -8.44 22.00
C PRO A 83 -6.30 -7.46 20.90
N PHE A 84 -5.05 -7.52 20.46
CA PHE A 84 -4.48 -6.58 19.48
C PHE A 84 -5.29 -6.55 18.17
N ALA A 85 -5.60 -7.71 17.60
CA ALA A 85 -6.35 -7.79 16.35
C ALA A 85 -7.78 -7.22 16.50
N ASP A 86 -8.47 -7.60 17.58
CA ASP A 86 -9.81 -7.10 17.90
C ASP A 86 -9.82 -5.57 18.13
N ASN A 87 -8.77 -5.05 18.75
CA ASN A 87 -8.62 -3.61 18.96
C ASN A 87 -8.43 -2.86 17.63
N ILE A 88 -7.62 -3.39 16.69
CA ILE A 88 -7.51 -2.81 15.34
C ILE A 88 -8.86 -2.78 14.65
N MET A 89 -9.60 -3.89 14.65
CA MET A 89 -10.90 -3.98 13.98
C MET A 89 -11.92 -3.00 14.57
N ARG A 90 -12.01 -2.93 15.92
CA ARG A 90 -12.92 -2.00 16.60
C ARG A 90 -12.60 -0.54 16.30
N THR A 91 -11.31 -0.17 16.28
CA THR A 91 -10.90 1.19 15.94
C THR A 91 -11.20 1.48 14.46
N MET A 92 -11.03 0.50 13.57
CA MET A 92 -11.39 0.65 12.16
C MET A 92 -12.89 0.87 11.97
N ASP A 93 -13.74 0.15 12.71
CA ASP A 93 -15.19 0.36 12.71
C ASP A 93 -15.54 1.77 13.20
N HIS A 94 -14.89 2.24 14.26
CA HIS A 94 -15.09 3.59 14.77
C HIS A 94 -14.72 4.68 13.75
N LEU A 95 -13.57 4.56 13.09
CA LEU A 95 -13.17 5.47 12.01
C LEU A 95 -14.21 5.47 10.88
N ASN A 96 -14.71 4.29 10.51
CA ASN A 96 -15.67 4.15 9.42
C ASN A 96 -17.10 4.60 9.77
N ALA A 97 -17.44 4.72 11.06
CA ALA A 97 -18.68 5.33 11.53
C ALA A 97 -18.61 6.86 11.61
N GLY A 98 -17.42 7.46 11.44
CA GLY A 98 -17.17 8.88 11.60
C GLY A 98 -16.73 9.62 10.33
N PRO A 99 -16.11 10.80 10.48
CA PRO A 99 -15.61 11.63 9.37
C PRO A 99 -14.54 10.96 8.48
N TRP A 100 -13.99 9.83 8.93
CA TRP A 100 -12.98 9.05 8.23
C TRP A 100 -13.55 7.91 7.38
N ALA A 101 -14.88 7.83 7.25
CA ALA A 101 -15.57 6.80 6.48
C ALA A 101 -14.96 6.57 5.10
N GLY A 102 -14.62 5.30 4.82
CA GLY A 102 -14.12 4.85 3.52
C GLY A 102 -12.64 5.09 3.25
N TRP A 103 -11.89 5.74 4.14
CA TRP A 103 -10.45 5.95 4.00
C TRP A 103 -9.65 4.69 4.33
N VAL A 104 -10.00 3.99 5.40
CA VAL A 104 -9.47 2.63 5.69
C VAL A 104 -10.60 1.64 5.46
N ARG A 105 -10.64 1.04 4.27
CA ARG A 105 -11.75 0.20 3.86
C ARG A 105 -11.67 -1.18 4.54
N PRO A 106 -12.72 -1.63 5.24
CA PRO A 106 -12.77 -2.96 5.81
C PRO A 106 -13.11 -3.97 4.70
N THR A 107 -12.25 -4.13 3.70
CA THR A 107 -12.49 -5.10 2.60
C THR A 107 -12.10 -6.51 3.01
N THR A 108 -11.03 -6.63 3.78
CA THR A 108 -10.57 -7.84 4.46
C THR A 108 -9.86 -7.42 5.73
N ASP A 109 -9.85 -8.25 6.77
CA ASP A 109 -9.36 -7.79 8.08
C ASP A 109 -7.83 -7.79 8.17
N PHE A 110 -7.17 -8.92 7.93
CA PHE A 110 -5.69 -9.05 7.95
C PHE A 110 -5.11 -9.76 6.74
N PHE A 111 -5.86 -10.70 6.17
CA PHE A 111 -5.42 -11.55 5.07
C PHE A 111 -6.55 -11.70 4.04
N TRP A 112 -6.20 -11.80 2.77
CA TRP A 112 -7.07 -12.35 1.74
C TRP A 112 -6.88 -13.86 1.68
N GLY A 113 -7.94 -14.59 1.32
CA GLY A 113 -7.82 -15.99 0.93
C GLY A 113 -7.48 -16.06 -0.56
N LEU A 114 -6.64 -17.01 -0.96
CA LEU A 114 -6.38 -17.33 -2.36
C LEU A 114 -6.98 -18.71 -2.68
N GLN A 115 -8.05 -18.72 -3.47
CA GLN A 115 -8.76 -19.93 -3.86
C GLN A 115 -8.93 -19.93 -5.39
N ASP A 116 -8.48 -21.00 -6.04
CA ASP A 116 -8.56 -21.17 -7.51
C ASP A 116 -7.99 -19.97 -8.29
N GLY A 117 -6.88 -19.40 -7.80
CA GLY A 117 -6.22 -18.24 -8.39
C GLY A 117 -6.94 -16.90 -8.18
N ARG A 118 -7.98 -16.86 -7.32
CA ARG A 118 -8.75 -15.66 -7.01
C ARG A 118 -8.61 -15.26 -5.55
N ILE A 119 -8.46 -13.96 -5.32
CA ILE A 119 -8.49 -13.40 -3.97
C ILE A 119 -9.93 -13.30 -3.44
N VAL A 120 -10.15 -13.73 -2.21
CA VAL A 120 -11.42 -13.64 -1.50
C VAL A 120 -11.23 -12.88 -0.18
N PRO A 121 -12.14 -11.98 0.18
CA PRO A 121 -12.04 -11.27 1.46
C PRO A 121 -12.28 -12.24 2.62
N LEU A 122 -11.47 -12.12 3.68
CA LEU A 122 -11.63 -12.89 4.91
C LEU A 122 -11.99 -11.99 6.08
N ARG A 123 -12.90 -12.49 6.92
CA ARG A 123 -13.28 -11.90 8.20
C ARG A 123 -12.77 -12.71 9.36
N LEU A 124 -12.22 -12.03 10.36
CA LEU A 124 -11.81 -12.62 11.62
C LEU A 124 -12.99 -12.62 12.58
N GLU A 125 -13.54 -13.80 12.84
CA GLU A 125 -14.61 -13.98 13.82
C GLU A 125 -14.26 -15.13 14.76
N ARG A 126 -14.29 -14.88 16.07
CA ARG A 126 -14.06 -15.89 17.12
C ARG A 126 -12.76 -16.70 16.88
N GLY A 127 -11.68 -16.02 16.50
CA GLY A 127 -10.38 -16.64 16.27
C GLY A 127 -10.26 -17.42 14.96
N VAL A 128 -11.15 -17.20 13.99
CA VAL A 128 -11.09 -17.84 12.67
C VAL A 128 -11.20 -16.79 11.57
N CYS A 129 -10.24 -16.78 10.64
CA CYS A 129 -10.35 -16.06 9.38
C CYS A 129 -11.18 -16.89 8.39
N SER A 130 -12.30 -16.34 7.92
CA SER A 130 -13.18 -17.05 6.98
C SER A 130 -13.66 -16.18 5.83
N GLY A 131 -13.72 -16.78 4.64
CA GLY A 131 -14.40 -16.17 3.50
C GLY A 131 -15.88 -16.45 3.68
N GLY A 132 -16.72 -15.42 3.71
CA GLY A 132 -18.17 -15.62 3.81
C GLY A 132 -18.73 -16.48 2.65
N PRO A 133 -20.01 -16.90 2.73
CA PRO A 133 -20.64 -17.66 1.64
C PRO A 133 -20.48 -16.91 0.30
N PRO A 134 -20.05 -17.59 -0.79
CA PRO A 134 -19.95 -19.04 -0.98
C PRO A 134 -18.58 -19.67 -0.67
N SER A 135 -17.60 -18.94 -0.15
CA SER A 135 -16.29 -19.52 0.15
C SER A 135 -16.37 -20.45 1.36
N ALA A 136 -15.78 -21.64 1.25
CA ALA A 136 -15.58 -22.55 2.38
C ALA A 136 -14.25 -22.30 3.09
N PHE A 137 -13.50 -21.27 2.68
CA PHE A 137 -12.16 -20.98 3.16
C PHE A 137 -12.18 -20.61 4.65
N LYS A 138 -11.41 -21.35 5.47
CA LYS A 138 -11.27 -21.10 6.90
C LYS A 138 -9.85 -21.41 7.35
N VAL A 139 -9.27 -20.49 8.12
CA VAL A 139 -7.96 -20.67 8.78
C VAL A 139 -8.07 -20.18 10.21
N ARG A 140 -7.56 -20.94 11.18
CA ARG A 140 -7.50 -20.49 12.58
C ARG A 140 -6.54 -19.32 12.69
N PHE A 141 -6.90 -18.32 13.48
CA PHE A 141 -6.08 -17.14 13.72
C PHE A 141 -5.05 -17.40 14.80
N GLU A 142 -4.20 -18.41 14.56
CA GLU A 142 -3.08 -18.79 15.41
C GLU A 142 -1.80 -18.75 14.58
N PRO A 143 -0.65 -18.35 15.15
CA PRO A 143 0.58 -18.15 14.38
C PRO A 143 0.96 -19.34 13.50
N GLU A 144 0.90 -20.56 14.04
CA GLU A 144 1.25 -21.78 13.31
C GLU A 144 0.30 -22.09 12.14
N HIS A 145 -0.99 -21.79 12.31
CA HIS A 145 -2.01 -22.03 11.27
C HIS A 145 -1.95 -20.96 10.17
N LEU A 146 -1.71 -19.71 10.57
CA LEU A 146 -1.52 -18.59 9.65
C LEU A 146 -0.24 -18.77 8.82
N ALA A 147 0.88 -19.13 9.48
CA ALA A 147 2.14 -19.42 8.80
C ALA A 147 1.98 -20.54 7.78
N ALA A 148 1.41 -21.69 8.18
CA ALA A 148 1.16 -22.81 7.27
C ALA A 148 0.33 -22.38 6.05
N ALA A 149 -0.74 -21.63 6.25
CA ALA A 149 -1.58 -21.16 5.14
C ALA A 149 -0.89 -20.14 4.22
N LEU A 150 0.04 -19.31 4.74
CA LEU A 150 0.90 -18.43 3.94
C LEU A 150 1.92 -19.23 3.10
N ARG A 151 2.56 -20.23 3.70
CA ARG A 151 3.50 -21.14 3.01
C ARG A 151 2.81 -21.93 1.90
N GLU A 152 1.59 -22.38 2.15
CA GLU A 152 0.75 -23.08 1.17
C GLU A 152 0.12 -22.17 0.12
N ARG A 153 0.43 -20.85 0.14
CA ARG A 153 -0.12 -19.84 -0.78
C ARG A 153 -1.65 -19.76 -0.75
N LYS A 154 -2.24 -20.06 0.41
CA LYS A 154 -3.68 -19.95 0.67
C LYS A 154 -4.05 -18.59 1.25
N LEU A 155 -3.12 -17.91 1.91
CA LEU A 155 -3.31 -16.56 2.41
C LEU A 155 -2.41 -15.56 1.67
N VAL A 156 -2.93 -14.34 1.52
CA VAL A 156 -2.18 -13.18 1.04
C VAL A 156 -2.32 -12.06 2.08
N PRO A 157 -1.23 -11.52 2.64
CA PRO A 157 -1.30 -10.38 3.57
C PRO A 157 -2.05 -9.18 2.94
N ASN A 158 -2.91 -8.53 3.73
CA ASN A 158 -3.49 -7.26 3.28
C ASN A 158 -2.47 -6.11 3.42
N LEU A 159 -2.83 -4.93 2.91
CA LEU A 159 -1.94 -3.77 2.92
C LEU A 159 -1.46 -3.37 4.33
N LEU A 160 -2.32 -3.50 5.35
CA LEU A 160 -1.94 -3.20 6.73
C LEU A 160 -0.89 -4.20 7.24
N THR A 161 -1.13 -5.50 7.06
CA THR A 161 -0.18 -6.56 7.45
C THR A 161 1.15 -6.41 6.70
N THR A 162 1.09 -6.10 5.40
CA THR A 162 2.29 -5.82 4.59
C THR A 162 3.09 -4.66 5.17
N PHE A 163 2.44 -3.54 5.52
CA PHE A 163 3.15 -2.41 6.14
C PHE A 163 3.70 -2.74 7.52
N LEU A 164 3.00 -3.53 8.34
CA LEU A 164 3.50 -3.95 9.65
C LEU A 164 4.86 -4.65 9.53
N VAL A 165 5.00 -5.64 8.66
CA VAL A 165 6.26 -6.39 8.53
C VAL A 165 7.33 -5.65 7.75
N THR A 166 6.95 -4.91 6.71
CA THR A 166 7.93 -4.17 5.89
C THR A 166 8.48 -2.93 6.60
N SER A 167 7.73 -2.35 7.54
CA SER A 167 8.17 -1.19 8.33
C SER A 167 9.30 -1.51 9.33
N ILE A 168 9.58 -2.80 9.57
CA ILE A 168 10.71 -3.24 10.40
C ILE A 168 12.05 -2.83 9.75
N LEU A 169 12.08 -2.71 8.43
CA LEU A 169 13.29 -2.35 7.69
C LEU A 169 13.65 -0.87 7.94
N PRO A 170 14.82 -0.57 8.55
CA PRO A 170 15.23 0.80 8.84
C PRO A 170 15.29 1.67 7.58
N GLY A 171 14.78 2.90 7.68
CA GLY A 171 14.79 3.85 6.56
C GLY A 171 13.76 3.57 5.47
N THR A 172 12.87 2.59 5.65
CA THR A 172 11.76 2.35 4.73
C THR A 172 10.77 3.49 4.78
N ARG A 173 10.35 3.96 3.60
CA ARG A 173 9.36 5.02 3.42
C ARG A 173 8.34 4.57 2.40
N VAL A 174 7.07 4.79 2.69
CA VAL A 174 6.00 4.41 1.76
C VAL A 174 5.75 5.56 0.79
N LEU A 175 5.81 5.30 -0.51
CA LEU A 175 5.44 6.24 -1.56
C LEU A 175 4.17 5.78 -2.25
N GLY A 176 3.17 6.65 -2.35
CA GLY A 176 1.92 6.32 -3.01
C GLY A 176 1.18 7.48 -3.65
N GLY A 177 -0.05 7.19 -4.06
CA GLY A 177 -0.97 8.16 -4.62
C GLY A 177 -1.53 9.12 -3.59
N CYS A 178 -2.33 10.08 -4.06
CA CYS A 178 -2.95 11.09 -3.20
C CYS A 178 -3.61 10.50 -1.96
N ARG A 179 -4.43 9.44 -2.07
CA ARG A 179 -5.15 8.87 -0.94
C ARG A 179 -4.25 8.35 0.19
N GLN A 180 -3.00 8.00 -0.11
CA GLN A 180 -2.05 7.50 0.89
C GLN A 180 -1.74 8.55 1.95
N THR A 181 -1.85 9.84 1.63
CA THR A 181 -1.67 10.91 2.63
C THR A 181 -2.69 10.85 3.77
N VAL A 182 -3.80 10.13 3.57
CA VAL A 182 -4.84 9.98 4.59
C VAL A 182 -4.84 8.56 5.16
N TYR A 183 -4.97 7.52 4.33
CA TYR A 183 -5.15 6.17 4.87
C TYR A 183 -3.91 5.65 5.60
N TYR A 184 -2.70 6.10 5.25
CA TYR A 184 -1.48 5.60 5.89
C TYR A 184 -1.33 6.12 7.34
N PRO A 185 -1.49 7.43 7.63
CA PRO A 185 -1.61 7.90 9.01
C PRO A 185 -2.74 7.22 9.78
N LEU A 186 -3.90 6.98 9.14
CA LEU A 186 -5.00 6.26 9.79
C LEU A 186 -4.62 4.81 10.14
N MET A 187 -3.92 4.09 9.27
CA MET A 187 -3.41 2.74 9.57
C MET A 187 -2.43 2.77 10.75
N ARG A 188 -1.58 3.79 10.85
CA ARG A 188 -0.70 3.97 12.00
C ARG A 188 -1.48 4.25 13.27
N TYR A 189 -2.52 5.07 13.19
CA TYR A 189 -3.44 5.31 14.30
C TYR A 189 -4.11 4.01 14.78
N LEU A 190 -4.59 3.15 13.86
CA LEU A 190 -5.15 1.84 14.22
C LEU A 190 -4.17 0.99 15.04
N VAL A 191 -2.93 0.88 14.56
CA VAL A 191 -1.87 0.13 15.25
C VAL A 191 -1.56 0.77 16.59
N ALA A 192 -1.37 2.07 16.63
CA ALA A 192 -1.04 2.81 17.85
C ALA A 192 -2.11 2.65 18.94
N THR A 193 -3.39 2.74 18.59
CA THR A 193 -4.49 2.49 19.53
C THR A 193 -4.46 1.07 20.06
N ALA A 194 -4.21 0.08 19.20
CA ALA A 194 -4.11 -1.31 19.63
C ALA A 194 -2.88 -1.58 20.53
N LEU A 195 -1.73 -0.95 20.24
CA LEU A 195 -0.54 -0.99 21.09
C LEU A 195 -0.79 -0.37 22.46
N GLN A 196 -1.44 0.80 22.50
CA GLN A 196 -1.80 1.48 23.74
C GLN A 196 -2.70 0.61 24.62
N SER A 197 -3.73 0.00 24.05
CA SER A 197 -4.62 -0.93 24.78
C SER A 197 -3.91 -2.20 25.24
N SER A 198 -2.84 -2.61 24.57
CA SER A 198 -2.04 -3.80 24.90
C SER A 198 -0.85 -3.51 25.82
N GLY A 199 -0.63 -2.23 26.19
CA GLY A 199 0.49 -1.81 27.03
C GLY A 199 1.86 -1.86 26.34
N ASP A 200 1.90 -1.88 25.01
CA ASP A 200 3.14 -2.00 24.22
C ASP A 200 3.78 -0.63 23.98
N TRP A 201 4.25 -0.01 25.07
CA TRP A 201 4.73 1.36 25.08
C TRP A 201 6.03 1.55 24.30
N GLN A 202 6.90 0.54 24.27
CA GLN A 202 8.18 0.63 23.57
C GLN A 202 7.99 0.79 22.06
N LEU A 203 7.14 -0.06 21.44
CA LEU A 203 6.85 0.06 20.02
C LEU A 203 6.05 1.33 19.72
N LEU A 204 5.14 1.72 20.62
CA LEU A 204 4.38 2.97 20.48
C LEU A 204 5.29 4.21 20.47
N ASP A 205 6.28 4.26 21.36
CA ASP A 205 7.23 5.37 21.43
C ASP A 205 8.18 5.37 20.23
N ALA A 206 8.59 4.19 19.74
CA ALA A 206 9.33 4.08 18.49
C ALA A 206 8.52 4.63 17.30
N MET A 207 7.22 4.31 17.23
CA MET A 207 6.33 4.85 16.20
C MET A 207 6.17 6.37 16.30
N ARG A 208 6.12 6.95 17.51
CA ARG A 208 6.04 8.40 17.71
C ARG A 208 7.34 9.13 17.34
N ALA A 209 8.48 8.46 17.52
CA ALA A 209 9.79 9.04 17.23
C ALA A 209 10.14 9.03 15.72
N ASP A 210 9.48 8.17 14.93
CA ASP A 210 9.73 8.07 13.49
C ASP A 210 9.17 9.28 12.74
N LYS A 211 10.02 9.92 11.93
CA LYS A 211 9.75 11.18 11.22
C LYS A 211 9.74 10.99 9.71
N CYS A 212 8.89 11.74 9.00
CA CYS A 212 8.75 11.72 7.54
C CYS A 212 8.34 10.33 7.02
N LEU A 213 7.22 9.81 7.51
CA LEU A 213 6.83 8.39 7.43
C LEU A 213 6.37 7.93 6.05
N GLY A 214 5.80 8.86 5.28
CA GLY A 214 5.34 8.61 3.92
C GLY A 214 5.71 9.76 3.00
N VAL A 215 5.93 9.41 1.74
CA VAL A 215 6.00 10.36 0.64
C VAL A 215 4.75 10.14 -0.21
N TRP A 216 4.26 11.20 -0.84
CA TRP A 216 3.16 11.12 -1.78
C TRP A 216 3.52 11.92 -3.03
N GLY A 217 2.83 11.65 -4.13
CA GLY A 217 3.11 12.33 -5.40
C GLY A 217 2.87 11.48 -6.63
N HIS A 218 2.51 10.20 -6.47
CA HIS A 218 2.16 9.36 -7.61
C HIS A 218 0.94 9.95 -8.34
N ARG A 219 1.12 10.19 -9.66
CA ARG A 219 0.16 10.85 -10.57
C ARG A 219 -0.17 12.31 -10.26
N VAL A 220 0.62 12.97 -9.43
CA VAL A 220 0.49 14.40 -9.15
C VAL A 220 1.25 15.21 -10.19
N LEU A 221 2.51 14.83 -10.45
CA LEU A 221 3.31 15.39 -11.54
C LEU A 221 2.76 14.86 -12.87
N ARG A 222 2.06 15.72 -13.61
CA ARG A 222 1.40 15.32 -14.85
C ARG A 222 1.33 16.54 -15.79
N PRO A 223 2.43 16.89 -16.47
CA PRO A 223 2.41 17.94 -17.46
C PRO A 223 1.32 17.62 -18.51
N THR A 224 0.65 18.63 -19.04
CA THR A 224 -0.50 18.49 -19.94
C THR A 224 -0.19 17.69 -21.23
N VAL A 225 1.10 17.53 -21.55
CA VAL A 225 1.64 16.78 -22.71
C VAL A 225 2.78 15.84 -22.28
N GLY A 226 2.94 15.60 -20.97
CA GLY A 226 4.08 14.87 -20.43
C GLY A 226 3.99 13.37 -20.70
N ASP A 227 4.94 12.84 -21.45
CA ASP A 227 5.19 11.42 -21.59
C ASP A 227 6.47 11.10 -20.81
N PRO A 228 6.36 10.46 -19.62
CA PRO A 228 7.51 10.18 -18.78
C PRO A 228 8.60 9.36 -19.48
N LEU A 229 8.24 8.46 -20.41
CA LEU A 229 9.22 7.68 -21.15
C LEU A 229 9.98 8.56 -22.14
N LEU A 230 9.28 9.39 -22.92
CA LEU A 230 9.92 10.34 -23.82
C LEU A 230 10.77 11.38 -23.08
N GLU A 231 10.34 11.83 -21.90
CA GLU A 231 11.15 12.74 -21.09
C GLU A 231 12.44 12.06 -20.62
N ILE A 232 12.36 10.81 -20.13
CA ILE A 232 13.53 10.01 -19.73
C ILE A 232 14.46 9.80 -20.93
N GLU A 233 13.93 9.51 -22.11
CA GLU A 233 14.74 9.33 -23.33
C GLU A 233 15.41 10.62 -23.80
N LYS A 234 14.71 11.76 -23.74
CA LYS A 234 15.27 13.07 -24.13
C LYS A 234 16.36 13.55 -23.19
N HIS A 235 16.19 13.33 -21.89
CA HIS A 235 17.13 13.81 -20.88
C HIS A 235 18.22 12.80 -20.56
N GLY A 236 17.99 11.51 -20.80
CA GLY A 236 18.95 10.42 -20.61
C GLY A 236 18.99 9.83 -19.19
N SER A 237 18.28 10.42 -18.22
CA SER A 237 18.18 9.91 -16.86
C SER A 237 16.96 10.45 -16.11
N ALA A 238 16.28 9.57 -15.37
CA ALA A 238 15.22 9.94 -14.45
C ALA A 238 15.69 10.91 -13.35
N MET A 239 16.98 10.87 -12.97
CA MET A 239 17.53 11.78 -11.95
C MET A 239 17.62 13.23 -12.44
N GLN A 240 17.88 13.46 -13.72
CA GLN A 240 17.91 14.81 -14.28
C GLN A 240 16.50 15.40 -14.34
N ILE A 241 15.50 14.57 -14.64
CA ILE A 241 14.09 14.97 -14.62
C ILE A 241 13.64 15.28 -13.19
N ALA A 242 13.99 14.43 -12.22
CA ALA A 242 13.71 14.69 -10.81
C ALA A 242 14.33 16.01 -10.34
N ALA A 243 15.58 16.32 -10.73
CA ALA A 243 16.23 17.59 -10.42
C ALA A 243 15.48 18.80 -11.02
N GLN A 244 15.05 18.71 -12.28
CA GLN A 244 14.27 19.76 -12.92
C GLN A 244 12.92 20.01 -12.23
N TYR A 245 12.21 18.95 -11.86
CA TYR A 245 10.94 19.09 -11.12
C TYR A 245 11.14 19.62 -9.71
N SER A 246 12.24 19.25 -9.04
CA SER A 246 12.54 19.72 -7.68
C SER A 246 12.78 21.24 -7.61
N ALA A 247 13.20 21.85 -8.72
CA ALA A 247 13.42 23.29 -8.82
C ALA A 247 12.13 24.10 -9.11
N ARG A 248 10.98 23.44 -9.26
CA ARG A 248 9.71 24.06 -9.64
C ARG A 248 8.68 23.92 -8.53
N THR A 249 7.67 24.79 -8.54
CA THR A 249 6.59 24.68 -7.56
C THR A 249 5.67 23.52 -7.90
N LEU A 250 4.96 22.98 -6.89
CA LEU A 250 3.95 21.95 -7.13
C LEU A 250 2.89 22.43 -8.14
N LYS A 251 2.51 23.71 -8.07
CA LYS A 251 1.53 24.31 -8.99
C LYS A 251 1.97 24.22 -10.45
N ASP A 252 3.27 24.39 -10.72
CA ASP A 252 3.81 24.40 -12.09
C ASP A 252 4.00 22.99 -12.66
N CYS A 253 4.12 21.98 -11.80
CA CYS A 253 4.38 20.60 -12.19
C CYS A 253 3.15 19.71 -12.09
N ALA A 254 2.16 20.13 -11.30
CA ALA A 254 0.90 19.43 -11.13
C ALA A 254 0.11 19.45 -12.44
N GLY A 255 -0.51 18.31 -12.77
CA GLY A 255 -1.49 18.27 -13.86
C GLY A 255 -2.84 18.85 -13.47
N ASP A 256 -3.90 18.24 -14.01
CA ASP A 256 -5.30 18.58 -13.71
C ASP A 256 -5.73 18.26 -12.26
N MET A 257 -4.84 17.66 -11.46
CA MET A 257 -5.11 17.18 -10.10
C MET A 257 -6.39 16.34 -10.02
N ALA A 258 -6.75 15.65 -11.12
CA ALA A 258 -8.00 14.91 -11.23
C ALA A 258 -8.16 13.82 -10.15
N SER A 259 -7.05 13.27 -9.66
CA SER A 259 -7.05 12.32 -8.55
C SER A 259 -7.55 12.90 -7.23
N PHE A 260 -7.56 14.23 -7.08
CA PHE A 260 -8.17 14.93 -5.94
C PHE A 260 -9.55 15.48 -6.31
N THR A 261 -9.66 16.16 -7.45
CA THR A 261 -10.87 16.94 -7.80
C THR A 261 -12.03 16.10 -8.30
N LYS A 262 -11.78 14.91 -8.87
CA LYS A 262 -12.83 13.99 -9.37
C LYS A 262 -13.16 12.86 -8.41
N ASP A 263 -12.47 12.79 -7.28
CA ASP A 263 -12.62 11.71 -6.32
C ASP A 263 -13.58 12.11 -5.19
N PRO A 264 -14.75 11.46 -5.07
CA PRO A 264 -15.76 11.84 -4.09
C PRO A 264 -15.28 11.82 -2.64
N ILE A 265 -14.34 10.94 -2.29
CA ILE A 265 -13.84 10.84 -0.92
C ILE A 265 -13.05 12.10 -0.49
N TRP A 266 -12.37 12.75 -1.45
CA TRP A 266 -11.68 14.01 -1.23
C TRP A 266 -12.66 15.18 -1.07
N ALA A 267 -13.77 15.18 -1.82
CA ALA A 267 -14.82 16.18 -1.66
C ALA A 267 -15.48 16.09 -0.27
N GLN A 268 -15.76 14.87 0.20
CA GLN A 268 -16.28 14.62 1.56
C GLN A 268 -15.29 15.09 2.64
N MET A 269 -14.02 14.72 2.51
CA MET A 269 -12.97 15.17 3.44
C MET A 269 -12.86 16.70 3.47
N SER A 270 -12.94 17.37 2.32
CA SER A 270 -12.94 18.84 2.26
C SER A 270 -14.14 19.45 3.01
N ALA A 271 -15.32 18.83 2.96
CA ALA A 271 -16.46 19.24 3.77
C ALA A 271 -16.19 19.06 5.27
N HIS A 272 -15.71 17.88 5.69
CA HIS A 272 -15.38 17.61 7.10
C HIS A 272 -14.33 18.57 7.67
N ILE A 273 -13.33 18.96 6.89
CA ILE A 273 -12.33 19.96 7.29
C ILE A 273 -12.97 21.34 7.46
N ARG A 274 -13.84 21.74 6.51
CA ARG A 274 -14.54 23.02 6.57
C ARG A 274 -15.44 23.11 7.81
N ASP A 275 -16.11 22.01 8.13
CA ASP A 275 -17.02 21.88 9.27
C ASP A 275 -16.29 21.60 10.59
N GLN A 276 -14.95 21.58 10.58
CA GLN A 276 -14.08 21.29 11.74
C GLN A 276 -14.25 19.89 12.36
N ALA A 277 -14.99 18.98 11.70
CA ALA A 277 -15.11 17.58 12.07
C ALA A 277 -13.76 16.83 11.96
N VAL A 278 -12.86 17.31 11.10
CA VAL A 278 -11.46 16.88 11.01
C VAL A 278 -10.58 18.12 11.03
N ASN A 279 -9.56 18.16 11.89
CA ASN A 279 -8.63 19.28 11.97
C ASN A 279 -7.25 18.82 12.46
N MET A 280 -6.24 19.69 12.43
CA MET A 280 -4.85 19.35 12.81
C MET A 280 -4.67 18.80 14.24
N GLN A 281 -5.66 18.98 15.12
CA GLN A 281 -5.64 18.48 16.50
C GLN A 281 -6.33 17.11 16.64
N SER A 282 -6.97 16.60 15.58
CA SER A 282 -7.52 15.24 15.53
C SER A 282 -6.44 14.22 15.91
N ALA A 283 -6.77 13.28 16.80
CA ALA A 283 -5.82 12.30 17.33
C ALA A 283 -5.19 11.43 16.24
N GLU A 284 -5.95 11.19 15.18
CA GLU A 284 -5.56 10.47 13.97
C GLU A 284 -4.38 11.14 13.23
N TRP A 285 -4.25 12.46 13.35
CA TRP A 285 -3.17 13.23 12.70
C TRP A 285 -1.88 13.34 13.50
N GLN A 286 -1.84 12.80 14.72
CA GLN A 286 -0.59 12.67 15.46
C GLN A 286 0.40 11.67 14.81
N TRP A 287 -0.03 10.97 13.76
CA TRP A 287 0.69 9.89 13.10
C TRP A 287 1.11 10.21 11.65
N VAL A 288 1.07 11.49 11.26
CA VAL A 288 1.51 12.01 9.94
C VAL A 288 3.02 12.15 9.85
#